data_AF-Q2HB96-F1
#
_entry.id   AF-Q2HB96-F1
#
_cell.length_a   1.000
_cell.length_b   1.000
_cell.length_c   1.000
_cell.angle_alpha   90.00
_cell.angle_beta   90.00
_cell.angle_gamma   90.00
#
_symmetry.space_group_name_H-M   'P 1'
#
loop_
_entity.id
_entity.type
_entity.pdbx_description
1 polymer ?
#
loop_
_entity_poly.entity_id
_entity_poly.type
_entity_poly.pdbx_seq_one_letter_code
_entity_poly.pdbx_strand_id
1 'polypeptide(L)'
;MPPVTEFALIHLIPKPTNDTNQTTTATTTPIPPKFLAALASAMRDQDKWHAAAFPDLPSSAAERAAVWFRQVEDPTWLLTTARWESVAAHWDWIRSEEN
;
A
#
# COMPACT_ATOMS: atom_id res chain seq x y z
N MET A 1 -19.95 5.13 -13.80
CA MET A 1 -18.57 4.98 -14.33
C MET A 1 -18.13 3.57 -14.04
N PRO A 2 -17.32 2.91 -14.89
CA PRO A 2 -16.87 1.56 -14.59
C PRO A 2 -15.90 1.57 -13.39
N PRO A 3 -15.84 0.46 -12.63
CA PRO A 3 -14.81 0.25 -11.61
C PRO A 3 -13.41 0.42 -12.19
N VAL A 4 -12.50 0.93 -11.37
CA VAL A 4 -11.09 1.13 -11.73
C VAL A 4 -10.19 0.32 -10.82
N THR A 5 -9.10 -0.18 -11.37
CA THR A 5 -8.00 -0.76 -10.59
C THR A 5 -6.82 0.19 -10.67
N GLU A 6 -6.37 0.63 -9.50
CA GLU A 6 -5.23 1.52 -9.37
C GLU A 6 -4.03 0.77 -8.81
N PHE A 7 -2.85 1.25 -9.19
CA PHE A 7 -1.57 0.67 -8.84
C PHE A 7 -0.67 1.78 -8.32
N ALA A 8 -0.04 1.55 -7.17
CA ALA A 8 0.98 2.45 -6.66
C ALA A 8 2.25 1.66 -6.32
N LEU A 9 3.38 2.19 -6.80
CA LEU A 9 4.70 1.63 -6.57
C LEU A 9 5.42 2.47 -5.51
N ILE A 10 5.87 1.83 -4.44
CA ILE A 10 6.49 2.46 -3.28
C ILE A 10 7.89 1.92 -3.11
N HIS A 11 8.87 2.82 -3.05
CA HIS A 11 10.26 2.50 -2.74
C HIS A 11 10.56 2.84 -1.28
N LEU A 12 10.84 1.82 -0.47
CA LEU A 12 11.23 2.01 0.92
C LEU A 12 12.75 2.17 1.03
N ILE A 13 13.21 3.41 1.01
CA ILE A 13 14.63 3.73 1.17
C ILE A 13 14.97 3.80 2.67
N PRO A 14 15.91 2.98 3.17
CA PRO A 14 16.38 3.11 4.54
C PRO A 14 16.96 4.51 4.77
N LYS A 15 16.59 5.15 5.88
CA LYS A 15 17.20 6.44 6.27
C LYS A 15 18.71 6.22 6.43
N PRO A 16 19.57 7.03 5.78
CA PRO A 16 21.01 6.92 6.00
C PRO A 16 21.30 7.21 7.47
N THR A 17 21.90 6.24 8.15
CA THR A 17 22.54 6.43 9.46
C THR A 17 23.85 7.19 9.23
N ASN A 18 24.14 8.20 10.06
CA ASN A 18 25.26 9.13 9.92
C ASN A 18 26.68 8.50 10.08
N ASP A 19 26.84 7.22 9.79
CA ASP A 19 28.15 6.57 9.86
C ASP A 19 28.88 6.75 8.53
N THR A 20 29.81 7.71 8.59
CA THR A 20 30.75 8.14 7.55
C THR A 20 31.35 6.99 6.73
N ASN A 21 31.41 7.20 5.41
CA ASN A 21 32.15 6.45 4.39
C ASN A 21 31.67 5.01 4.10
N GLN A 22 30.73 4.87 3.16
CA GLN A 22 30.65 3.67 2.33
C GLN A 22 30.22 3.98 0.89
N THR A 23 31.12 3.64 -0.04
CA THR A 23 30.89 3.50 -1.47
C THR A 23 29.64 2.65 -1.72
N THR A 24 28.68 3.21 -2.45
CA THR A 24 27.36 2.64 -2.73
C THR A 24 27.42 1.44 -3.66
N THR A 25 27.73 0.26 -3.12
CA THR A 25 27.05 -0.97 -3.54
C THR A 25 25.74 -1.02 -2.75
N ALA A 26 24.61 -0.80 -3.43
CA ALA A 26 23.29 -0.86 -2.83
C ALA A 26 23.06 -2.26 -2.25
N THR A 27 23.39 -2.45 -0.98
CA THR A 27 23.04 -3.66 -0.25
C THR A 27 21.53 -3.59 -0.05
N THR A 28 20.79 -4.29 -0.90
CA THR A 28 19.32 -4.35 -0.92
C THR A 28 18.83 -4.93 0.40
N THR A 29 18.66 -4.06 1.39
CA THR A 29 18.25 -4.47 2.73
C THR A 29 16.78 -4.85 2.65
N PRO A 30 16.40 -6.11 2.97
CA PRO A 30 15.00 -6.52 2.89
C PRO A 30 14.12 -5.64 3.77
N ILE A 31 12.90 -5.35 3.30
CA ILE A 31 11.91 -4.59 4.07
C ILE A 31 11.70 -5.24 5.44
N PRO A 32 11.91 -4.49 6.54
CA PRO A 32 11.76 -5.04 7.88
C PRO A 32 10.35 -5.58 8.13
N PRO A 33 10.17 -6.73 8.83
CA PRO A 33 8.86 -7.34 9.07
C PRO A 33 7.82 -6.40 9.70
N LYS A 34 8.26 -5.45 10.53
CA LYS A 34 7.38 -4.44 11.15
C LYS A 34 6.65 -3.57 10.11
N PHE A 35 7.26 -3.30 8.96
CA PHE A 35 6.60 -2.54 7.89
C PHE A 35 5.52 -3.38 7.23
N LEU A 36 5.78 -4.65 6.97
CA LEU A 36 4.77 -5.57 6.43
C LEU A 36 3.58 -5.69 7.38
N ALA A 37 3.82 -5.76 8.69
CA ALA A 37 2.77 -5.76 9.71
C ALA A 37 1.97 -4.44 9.72
N ALA A 38 2.63 -3.29 9.55
CA ALA A 38 1.98 -1.99 9.45
C ALA A 38 1.09 -1.90 8.20
N LEU A 39 1.57 -2.36 7.04
CA LEU A 39 0.80 -2.41 5.79
C LEU A 39 -0.43 -3.31 5.91
N ALA A 40 -0.28 -4.48 6.55
CA ALA A 40 -1.41 -5.35 6.84
C ALA A 40 -2.43 -4.71 7.79
N SER A 41 -1.98 -3.84 8.71
CA SER A 41 -2.89 -3.07 9.58
C SER A 41 -3.63 -1.99 8.80
N ALA A 42 -2.92 -1.20 7.99
CA ALA A 42 -3.51 -0.17 7.16
C ALA A 42 -4.59 -0.75 6.22
N MET A 43 -4.37 -1.94 5.66
CA MET A 43 -5.37 -2.61 4.81
C MET A 43 -6.67 -2.90 5.58
N ARG A 44 -6.59 -3.32 6.85
CA ARG A 44 -7.79 -3.57 7.67
C ARG A 44 -8.55 -2.29 7.98
N ASP A 45 -7.84 -1.17 8.17
CA ASP A 45 -8.50 0.11 8.44
C ASP A 45 -9.18 0.65 7.18
N GLN A 46 -8.56 0.45 6.01
CA GLN A 46 -9.21 0.72 4.72
C GLN A 46 -10.46 -0.16 4.50
N ASP A 47 -10.41 -1.46 4.83
CA ASP A 47 -11.56 -2.36 4.72
C ASP A 47 -12.74 -1.91 5.61
N LYS A 48 -12.46 -1.49 6.86
CA LYS A 48 -13.49 -0.95 7.76
C LYS A 48 -14.13 0.31 7.21
N TRP A 49 -13.32 1.25 6.73
CA TRP A 49 -13.82 2.47 6.11
C TRP A 49 -14.67 2.14 4.88
N HIS A 50 -14.21 1.24 4.02
CA HIS A 50 -14.93 0.87 2.81
C HIS A 50 -16.26 0.20 3.11
N ALA A 51 -16.32 -0.65 4.14
CA ALA A 51 -17.57 -1.26 4.61
C ALA A 51 -18.58 -0.21 5.10
N ALA A 52 -18.09 0.86 5.76
CA ALA A 52 -18.94 1.94 6.25
C ALA A 52 -19.40 2.91 5.14
N ALA A 53 -18.50 3.26 4.21
CA ALA A 53 -18.78 4.19 3.13
C ALA A 53 -19.63 3.56 2.02
N PHE A 54 -19.46 2.26 1.77
CA PHE A 54 -20.12 1.53 0.68
C PHE A 54 -20.72 0.21 1.17
N PRO A 55 -21.81 0.25 1.95
CA PRO A 55 -22.39 -0.94 2.58
C PRO A 55 -22.91 -1.99 1.59
N ASP A 56 -23.24 -1.57 0.36
CA ASP A 56 -23.74 -2.45 -0.69
C ASP A 56 -22.64 -3.04 -1.59
N LEU A 57 -21.37 -2.67 -1.36
CA LEU A 57 -20.24 -3.14 -2.14
C LEU A 57 -19.37 -4.12 -1.34
N PRO A 58 -18.64 -5.03 -2.01
CA PRO A 58 -17.65 -5.86 -1.34
C PRO A 58 -16.59 -5.00 -0.66
N SER A 59 -16.34 -5.24 0.62
CA SER A 59 -15.49 -4.39 1.47
C SER A 59 -14.16 -5.02 1.83
N SER A 60 -14.02 -6.35 1.72
CA SER A 60 -12.76 -7.01 2.04
C SER A 60 -11.70 -6.74 0.99
N ALA A 61 -10.44 -6.64 1.42
CA ALA A 61 -9.31 -6.45 0.53
C ALA A 61 -9.26 -7.48 -0.62
N ALA A 62 -9.59 -8.75 -0.34
CA ALA A 62 -9.62 -9.80 -1.34
C ALA A 62 -10.66 -9.53 -2.45
N GLU A 63 -11.88 -9.15 -2.06
CA GLU A 63 -12.96 -8.86 -3.02
C GLU A 63 -12.70 -7.56 -3.80
N ARG A 64 -12.02 -6.60 -3.17
CA ARG A 64 -11.55 -5.35 -3.80
C ARG A 64 -10.23 -5.51 -4.55
N ALA A 65 -9.72 -6.74 -4.69
CA ALA A 65 -8.41 -6.99 -5.30
C ALA A 65 -7.30 -6.06 -4.78
N ALA A 66 -7.33 -5.78 -3.47
CA ALA A 66 -6.39 -4.92 -2.78
C ALA A 66 -5.30 -5.75 -2.11
N VAL A 67 -4.08 -5.68 -2.66
CA VAL A 67 -2.97 -6.57 -2.31
C VAL A 67 -1.63 -5.82 -2.38
N TRP A 68 -0.73 -6.15 -1.46
CA TRP A 68 0.67 -5.74 -1.49
C TRP A 68 1.56 -6.85 -2.07
N PHE A 69 2.33 -6.52 -3.09
CA PHE A 69 3.34 -7.37 -3.70
C PHE A 69 4.73 -6.81 -3.43
N ARG A 70 5.67 -7.66 -3.05
CA ARG A 70 7.08 -7.29 -2.95
C ARG A 70 7.79 -7.71 -4.24
N GLN A 71 8.58 -6.80 -4.80
CA GLN A 71 9.34 -7.10 -6.00
C GLN A 71 10.43 -8.15 -5.71
N VAL A 72 10.69 -9.03 -6.68
CA VAL A 72 11.66 -10.13 -6.56
C VAL A 72 13.09 -9.64 -6.77
N GLU A 73 13.32 -8.80 -7.78
CA GLU A 73 14.64 -8.29 -8.15
C GLU A 73 15.17 -7.28 -7.13
N ASP A 74 14.27 -6.46 -6.57
CA ASP A 74 14.59 -5.48 -5.54
C ASP A 74 13.52 -5.49 -4.43
N PRO A 75 13.73 -6.22 -3.33
CA PRO A 75 12.77 -6.34 -2.25
C PRO A 75 12.55 -5.05 -1.45
N THR A 76 13.18 -3.92 -1.80
CA THR A 76 12.85 -2.59 -1.24
C THR A 76 11.65 -1.93 -1.90
N TRP A 77 11.21 -2.46 -3.05
CA TRP A 77 10.02 -2.01 -3.76
C TRP A 77 8.78 -2.84 -3.39
N LEU A 78 7.68 -2.12 -3.21
CA LEU A 78 6.35 -2.66 -2.98
C LEU A 78 5.38 -2.12 -4.02
N LEU A 79 4.57 -2.99 -4.60
CA LEU A 79 3.43 -2.64 -5.41
C LEU A 79 2.16 -2.85 -4.59
N THR A 80 1.33 -1.83 -4.46
CA THR A 80 -0.05 -2.00 -3.98
C THR A 80 -1.03 -1.93 -5.13
N THR A 81 -2.09 -2.71 -4.99
CA THR A 81 -3.26 -2.73 -5.86
C THR A 81 -4.46 -2.30 -5.03
N ALA A 82 -5.42 -1.61 -5.65
CA ALA A 82 -6.72 -1.37 -5.06
C ALA A 82 -7.77 -1.22 -6.17
N ARG A 83 -8.89 -1.91 -6.04
CA ARG A 83 -10.06 -1.67 -6.88
C ARG A 83 -10.99 -0.69 -6.18
N TRP A 84 -11.47 0.27 -6.96
CA TRP A 84 -12.44 1.27 -6.56
C TRP A 84 -13.63 1.23 -7.51
N GLU A 85 -14.82 1.57 -7.02
CA GLU A 85 -16.01 1.68 -7.88
C GLU A 85 -15.87 2.83 -8.89
N SER A 86 -15.06 3.85 -8.56
CA SER A 86 -14.65 4.91 -9.48
C SER A 86 -13.42 5.65 -8.94
N VAL A 87 -12.78 6.45 -9.80
CA VAL A 87 -11.70 7.37 -9.38
C VAL A 87 -12.18 8.35 -8.31
N ALA A 88 -13.45 8.79 -8.36
CA ALA A 88 -13.99 9.71 -7.35
C ALA A 88 -14.04 9.05 -5.96
N ALA A 89 -14.45 7.78 -5.88
CA ALA A 89 -14.48 7.03 -4.62
C ALA A 89 -13.08 6.87 -4.00
N HIS A 90 -12.04 6.70 -4.82
CA HIS A 90 -10.67 6.71 -4.34
C HIS A 90 -10.26 8.06 -3.73
N TRP A 91 -10.60 9.17 -4.39
CA TRP A 91 -10.34 10.52 -3.86
C TRP A 91 -11.15 10.86 -2.61
N ASP A 92 -12.34 10.29 -2.46
CA ASP A 92 -13.12 10.43 -1.22
C ASP A 92 -12.43 9.74 -0.05
N TRP A 93 -11.83 8.56 -0.27
CA TRP A 93 -10.99 7.89 0.73
C TRP A 93 -9.74 8.71 1.09
N ILE A 94 -8.98 9.17 0.08
CA ILE A 94 -7.76 9.97 0.31
C ILE A 94 -8.03 11.20 1.19
N ARG A 95 -9.22 11.79 1.05
CA ARG A 95 -9.63 13.01 1.76
C ARG A 95 -10.32 12.76 3.10
N SER A 96 -10.57 11.50 3.47
CA SER A 96 -11.22 11.18 4.74
C SER A 96 -10.23 11.30 5.91
N GLU A 97 -10.73 11.47 7.13
CA GLU A 97 -9.88 11.59 8.33
C GLU A 97 -9.20 10.26 8.71
N GLU A 98 -9.69 9.16 8.16
CA GLU A 98 -9.20 7.81 8.40
C GLU A 98 -7.99 7.40 7.55
N ASN A 99 -7.65 8.16 6.50
CA ASN A 99 -6.46 7.92 5.66
C ASN A 99 -5.21 8.60 6.23
#